data_AF-A0A183CS76-F1
#
_entry.id   AF-A0A183CS76-F1
#
_cell.length_a   1.000
_cell.length_b   1.000
_cell.length_c   1.000
_cell.angle_alpha   90.00
_cell.angle_beta   90.00
_cell.angle_gamma   90.00
#
_symmetry.space_group_name_H-M   'P 1'
#
loop_
_entity.id
_entity.type
_entity.pdbx_description
1 polymer ?
#
loop_
_entity_poly.entity_id
_entity_poly.type
_entity_poly.pdbx_seq_one_letter_code
_entity_poly.pdbx_strand_id
1 'polypeptide(L)'
;IIEELTPRSCVIRCIKDQYGCLVMDTIIELIEPQRLQFVVDAILSSPSDSVASLSLHEYGSWVIQHVLEHCTEQQKRPVLKQLLGNVPTLVMDQYGSFVIERVLEHGRPEDRERIVRSLQGDIMKHIYRKAICSIIEKCLIFGTTEQKNALIDQVCAE
;
A
#
# COMPACT_ATOMS: atom_id res chain seq x y z
N ILE A 1 -4.77 21.07 16.18
CA ILE A 1 -4.37 19.81 15.50
C ILE A 1 -4.47 19.91 13.98
N ILE A 2 -5.63 19.80 13.31
CA ILE A 2 -5.67 19.84 11.83
C ILE A 2 -5.14 21.17 11.28
N GLU A 3 -5.53 22.29 11.90
CA GLU A 3 -5.01 23.63 11.56
C GLU A 3 -3.52 23.84 11.92
N GLU A 4 -2.96 23.01 12.81
CA GLU A 4 -1.53 23.05 13.16
C GLU A 4 -0.69 22.13 12.26
N LEU A 5 -1.33 21.11 11.64
CA LEU A 5 -0.76 20.24 10.61
C LEU A 5 -0.88 20.84 9.20
N THR A 6 -1.43 22.05 9.06
CA THR A 6 -1.59 22.74 7.78
C THR A 6 -0.29 22.90 6.98
N PRO A 7 0.91 23.05 7.59
CA PRO A 7 2.16 22.97 6.83
C PRO A 7 2.40 21.53 6.35
N ARG A 8 2.42 21.32 5.03
CA ARG A 8 2.67 19.99 4.41
C ARG A 8 3.97 19.32 4.89
N SER A 9 5.00 20.12 5.19
CA SER A 9 6.26 19.63 5.77
C SER A 9 6.10 19.05 7.18
N CYS A 10 5.09 19.51 7.93
CA CYS A 10 4.75 18.97 9.25
C CYS A 10 4.16 17.57 9.11
N VAL A 11 3.27 17.36 8.13
CA VAL A 11 2.62 16.06 7.88
C VAL A 11 3.65 14.97 7.60
N ILE A 12 4.57 15.17 6.66
CA ILE A 12 5.57 14.14 6.32
C ILE A 12 6.50 13.84 7.50
N ARG A 13 6.87 14.88 8.27
CA ARG A 13 7.65 14.68 9.49
C ARG A 13 6.89 13.86 10.52
N CYS A 14 5.59 14.12 10.72
CA CYS A 14 4.75 13.32 11.60
C CYS A 14 4.63 11.87 11.12
N ILE A 15 4.43 11.64 9.81
CA ILE A 15 4.36 10.28 9.24
C ILE A 15 5.63 9.47 9.53
N LYS A 16 6.79 10.13 9.52
CA LYS A 16 8.10 9.49 9.75
C LYS A 16 8.54 9.50 11.22
N ASP A 17 7.69 9.96 12.14
CA ASP A 17 7.95 9.98 13.57
C ASP A 17 7.18 8.87 14.29
N GLN A 18 7.80 8.21 15.28
CA GLN A 18 7.22 7.07 16.00
C GLN A 18 5.91 7.39 16.75
N TYR A 19 5.71 8.65 17.16
CA TYR A 19 4.48 9.10 17.82
C TYR A 19 3.61 9.88 16.85
N GLY A 20 4.23 10.62 15.92
CA GLY A 20 3.54 11.33 14.86
C GLY A 20 2.70 10.40 13.97
N CYS A 21 3.19 9.20 13.66
CA CYS A 21 2.44 8.25 12.84
C CYS A 21 1.15 7.78 13.54
N LEU A 22 1.19 7.59 14.87
CA LEU A 22 0.02 7.22 15.66
C LEU A 22 -1.06 8.31 15.62
N VAL A 23 -0.63 9.57 15.64
CA VAL A 23 -1.54 10.72 15.50
C VAL A 23 -2.12 10.74 14.07
N MET A 24 -1.31 10.49 13.05
CA MET A 24 -1.76 10.44 11.66
C MET A 24 -2.77 9.31 11.42
N ASP A 25 -2.50 8.11 11.95
CA ASP A 25 -3.40 6.97 11.85
C ASP A 25 -4.74 7.27 12.55
N THR A 26 -4.69 7.81 13.78
CA THR A 26 -5.90 8.25 14.52
C THR A 26 -6.69 9.29 13.73
N ILE A 27 -6.01 10.24 13.08
CA ILE A 27 -6.64 11.26 12.23
C ILE A 27 -7.32 10.61 11.02
N ILE A 28 -6.67 9.65 10.36
CA ILE A 28 -7.21 9.00 9.17
C ILE A 28 -8.42 8.11 9.53
N GLU A 29 -8.37 7.44 10.67
CA GLU A 29 -9.45 6.55 11.12
C GLU A 29 -10.69 7.33 11.59
N LEU A 30 -10.50 8.44 12.33
CA LEU A 30 -11.59 9.14 13.00
C LEU A 30 -12.22 10.29 12.18
N ILE A 31 -11.57 10.73 11.09
CA ILE A 31 -12.02 11.89 10.32
C ILE A 31 -12.65 11.44 9.00
N GLU A 32 -13.72 12.15 8.61
CA GLU A 32 -14.36 11.98 7.31
C GLU A 32 -13.35 12.05 6.14
N PRO A 33 -13.37 11.08 5.21
CA PRO A 33 -12.40 10.98 4.12
C PRO A 33 -12.26 12.27 3.30
N GLN A 34 -13.34 13.02 3.11
CA GLN A 34 -13.35 14.28 2.35
C GLN A 34 -12.39 15.33 2.95
N ARG A 35 -12.13 15.27 4.26
CA ARG A 35 -11.24 16.20 4.97
C ARG A 35 -9.79 15.73 4.99
N LEU A 36 -9.49 14.50 4.56
CA LEU A 36 -8.15 13.92 4.57
C LEU A 36 -7.30 14.28 3.34
N GLN A 37 -7.82 15.11 2.43
CA GLN A 37 -7.11 15.48 1.19
C GLN A 37 -5.72 16.08 1.46
N PHE A 38 -5.57 16.84 2.55
CA PHE A 38 -4.28 17.43 2.90
C PHE A 38 -3.19 16.38 3.18
N VAL A 39 -3.55 15.20 3.72
CA VAL A 39 -2.61 14.09 3.97
C VAL A 39 -2.15 13.50 2.65
N VAL A 40 -3.09 13.22 1.76
CA VAL A 40 -2.82 12.67 0.43
C VAL A 40 -1.97 13.63 -0.39
N ASP A 41 -2.30 14.93 -0.37
CA ASP A 41 -1.53 15.96 -1.07
C ASP A 41 -0.12 16.09 -0.52
N ALA A 42 0.07 15.98 0.81
CA ALA A 42 1.38 16.02 1.44
C ALA A 42 2.24 14.81 1.02
N ILE A 43 1.66 13.61 1.03
CA ILE A 43 2.33 12.37 0.59
C ILE A 43 2.74 12.45 -0.88
N LEU A 44 1.87 12.97 -1.74
CA LEU A 44 2.12 13.01 -3.19
C LEU A 44 3.05 14.14 -3.64
N SER A 45 3.07 15.26 -2.90
CA SER A 45 3.83 16.46 -3.27
C SER A 45 5.18 16.57 -2.56
N SER A 46 5.57 15.57 -1.76
CA SER A 46 6.85 15.58 -1.07
C SER A 46 8.01 15.42 -2.09
N PRO A 47 8.98 16.34 -2.12
CA PRO A 47 10.10 16.28 -3.07
C PRO A 47 11.13 15.20 -2.70
N SER A 48 11.19 14.81 -1.42
CA SER A 48 12.21 13.89 -0.89
C SER A 48 11.66 12.52 -0.52
N ASP A 49 10.35 12.39 -0.36
CA ASP A 49 9.71 11.15 0.09
C ASP A 49 8.62 10.74 -0.91
N SER A 50 8.91 9.74 -1.75
CA SER A 50 7.88 9.14 -2.61
C SER A 50 6.93 8.27 -1.80
N VAL A 51 5.75 7.96 -2.37
CA VAL A 51 4.81 7.00 -1.77
C VAL A 51 5.52 5.67 -1.48
N ALA A 52 6.34 5.19 -2.44
CA ALA A 52 7.11 3.96 -2.27
C ALA A 52 8.11 4.07 -1.12
N SER A 53 8.83 5.19 -1.00
CA SER A 53 9.76 5.41 0.12
C SER A 53 9.06 5.39 1.48
N LEU A 54 7.86 5.95 1.58
CA LEU A 54 7.07 5.93 2.81
C LEU A 54 6.54 4.53 3.10
N SER A 55 6.16 3.76 2.08
CA SER A 55 5.74 2.36 2.24
C SER A 55 6.84 1.41 2.69
N LEU A 56 8.11 1.77 2.45
CA LEU A 56 9.29 1.03 2.93
C LEU A 56 9.77 1.53 4.31
N HIS A 57 9.10 2.53 4.89
CA HIS A 57 9.47 3.11 6.18
C HIS A 57 8.72 2.42 7.33
N GLU A 58 9.40 2.22 8.46
CA GLU A 58 8.86 1.55 9.65
C GLU A 58 7.53 2.17 10.14
N TYR A 59 7.42 3.49 10.11
CA TYR A 59 6.20 4.23 10.51
C TYR A 59 5.35 4.67 9.33
N GLY A 60 5.97 4.97 8.19
CA GLY A 60 5.26 5.50 7.03
C GLY A 60 4.34 4.46 6.40
N SER A 61 4.74 3.19 6.46
CA SER A 61 3.95 2.06 5.95
C SER A 61 2.59 1.93 6.63
N TRP A 62 2.48 2.26 7.92
CA TRP A 62 1.21 2.27 8.66
C TRP A 62 0.27 3.34 8.13
N VAL A 63 0.77 4.56 7.95
CA VAL A 63 -0.03 5.67 7.42
C VAL A 63 -0.50 5.37 6.00
N ILE A 64 0.36 4.78 5.14
CA ILE A 64 -0.06 4.38 3.79
C ILE A 64 -1.16 3.32 3.84
N GLN A 65 -1.07 2.33 4.74
CA GLN A 65 -2.14 1.33 4.91
C GLN A 65 -3.47 1.97 5.29
N HIS A 66 -3.49 2.89 6.27
CA HIS A 66 -4.72 3.59 6.66
C HIS A 66 -5.27 4.50 5.55
N VAL A 67 -4.39 5.14 4.76
CA VAL A 67 -4.84 5.88 3.56
C VAL A 67 -5.53 4.95 2.57
N LEU A 68 -5.04 3.73 2.36
CA LEU A 68 -5.66 2.77 1.45
C LEU A 68 -7.02 2.25 1.95
N GLU A 69 -7.17 2.14 3.27
CA GLU A 69 -8.36 1.58 3.95
C GLU A 69 -9.48 2.61 4.12
N HIS A 70 -9.16 3.84 4.53
CA HIS A 70 -10.16 4.83 4.94
C HIS A 70 -10.39 5.96 3.93
N CYS A 71 -9.41 6.29 3.07
CA CYS A 71 -9.62 7.38 2.11
C CYS A 71 -10.54 6.97 0.96
N THR A 72 -11.14 7.97 0.30
CA THR A 72 -11.99 7.73 -0.86
C THR A 72 -11.21 7.11 -2.04
N GLU A 73 -11.93 6.43 -2.94
CA GLU A 73 -11.37 5.91 -4.19
C GLU A 73 -10.58 6.96 -4.99
N GLN A 74 -11.09 8.19 -5.06
CA GLN A 74 -10.46 9.29 -5.79
C GLN A 74 -9.13 9.71 -5.13
N GLN A 75 -9.09 9.73 -3.80
CA GLN A 75 -7.91 10.06 -3.01
C GLN A 75 -6.82 9.00 -3.10
N LYS A 76 -7.18 7.73 -2.96
CA LYS A 76 -6.19 6.65 -2.99
C LYS A 76 -5.67 6.34 -4.39
N ARG A 77 -6.39 6.74 -5.45
CA ARG A 77 -6.02 6.45 -6.85
C ARG A 77 -4.58 6.87 -7.25
N PRO A 78 -4.13 8.11 -6.98
CA PRO A 78 -2.74 8.52 -7.25
C PRO A 78 -1.71 7.79 -6.38
N VAL A 79 -2.05 7.47 -5.12
CA VAL A 79 -1.18 6.72 -4.20
C VAL A 79 -0.98 5.29 -4.76
N LEU A 80 -2.07 4.61 -5.09
CA LEU A 80 -2.05 3.29 -5.72
C LEU A 80 -1.24 3.28 -7.03
N LYS A 81 -1.31 4.34 -7.84
CA LYS A 81 -0.50 4.42 -9.07
C LYS A 81 1.00 4.37 -8.79
N GLN A 82 1.48 5.03 -7.73
CA GLN A 82 2.89 4.97 -7.34
C GLN A 82 3.25 3.59 -6.74
N LEU A 83 2.38 3.01 -5.92
CA LEU A 83 2.57 1.68 -5.34
C LEU A 83 2.68 0.59 -6.42
N LEU A 84 1.75 0.59 -7.38
CA LEU A 84 1.71 -0.39 -8.46
C LEU A 84 2.91 -0.29 -9.41
N GLY A 85 3.60 0.86 -9.45
CA GLY A 85 4.87 1.01 -10.17
C GLY A 85 6.08 0.39 -9.45
N ASN A 86 5.93 0.01 -8.17
CA ASN A 86 7.03 -0.46 -7.31
C ASN A 86 6.72 -1.81 -6.63
N VAL A 87 5.77 -2.59 -7.16
CA VAL A 87 5.32 -3.86 -6.55
C VAL A 87 6.48 -4.81 -6.24
N PRO A 88 7.43 -5.10 -7.14
CA PRO A 88 8.50 -6.06 -6.84
C PRO A 88 9.35 -5.67 -5.63
N THR A 89 9.65 -4.37 -5.50
CA THR A 89 10.41 -3.83 -4.37
C THR A 89 9.60 -3.93 -3.08
N LEU A 90 8.34 -3.50 -3.11
CA LEU A 90 7.48 -3.44 -1.92
C LEU A 90 7.18 -4.84 -1.38
N VAL A 91 6.86 -5.79 -2.25
CA VAL A 91 6.56 -7.18 -1.88
C VAL A 91 7.74 -7.86 -1.18
N MET A 92 8.97 -7.47 -1.52
CA MET A 92 10.18 -8.05 -0.97
C MET A 92 10.66 -7.37 0.31
N ASP A 93 10.04 -6.26 0.71
CA ASP A 93 10.37 -5.48 1.90
C ASP A 93 9.56 -5.93 3.13
N GLN A 94 10.14 -5.72 4.31
CA GLN A 94 9.52 -6.12 5.59
C GLN A 94 8.30 -5.27 5.99
N TYR A 95 8.18 -4.04 5.47
CA TYR A 95 7.04 -3.14 5.71
C TYR A 95 6.17 -3.03 4.44
N GLY A 96 6.83 -2.91 3.28
CA GLY A 96 6.17 -2.78 1.99
C GLY A 96 5.24 -3.95 1.66
N SER A 97 5.53 -5.17 2.14
CA SER A 97 4.68 -6.33 1.88
C SER A 97 3.27 -6.15 2.46
N PHE A 98 3.16 -5.58 3.67
CA PHE A 98 1.88 -5.29 4.30
C PHE A 98 1.09 -4.21 3.56
N VAL A 99 1.79 -3.23 2.95
CA VAL A 99 1.14 -2.24 2.10
C VAL A 99 0.54 -2.91 0.86
N ILE A 100 1.25 -3.85 0.24
CA ILE A 100 0.75 -4.60 -0.92
C ILE A 100 -0.43 -5.50 -0.53
N GLU A 101 -0.37 -6.17 0.61
CA GLU A 101 -1.52 -6.92 1.15
C GLU A 101 -2.76 -6.03 1.29
N ARG A 102 -2.60 -4.79 1.79
CA ARG A 102 -3.70 -3.84 1.91
C ARG A 102 -4.25 -3.39 0.55
N VAL A 103 -3.41 -3.29 -0.47
CA VAL A 103 -3.87 -3.08 -1.86
C VAL A 103 -4.65 -4.30 -2.36
N LEU A 104 -4.25 -5.52 -2.03
CA LEU A 104 -4.99 -6.72 -2.41
C LEU A 104 -6.36 -6.78 -1.74
N GLU A 105 -6.47 -6.36 -0.48
CA GLU A 105 -7.72 -6.34 0.28
C GLU A 105 -8.68 -5.25 -0.22
N HIS A 106 -8.20 -4.00 -0.31
CA HIS A 106 -9.05 -2.82 -0.53
C HIS A 106 -8.95 -2.22 -1.95
N GLY A 107 -8.06 -2.72 -2.79
CA GLY A 107 -7.90 -2.28 -4.17
C GLY A 107 -8.98 -2.83 -5.10
N ARG A 108 -9.07 -2.24 -6.30
CA ARG A 108 -9.99 -2.73 -7.33
C ARG A 108 -9.46 -4.02 -7.97
N PRO A 109 -10.31 -4.82 -8.62
CA PRO A 109 -9.86 -6.01 -9.34
C PRO A 109 -8.70 -5.74 -10.32
N GLU A 110 -8.66 -4.57 -10.98
CA GLU A 110 -7.59 -4.21 -11.90
C GLU A 110 -6.26 -3.91 -11.20
N ASP A 111 -6.31 -3.39 -9.96
CA ASP A 111 -5.12 -3.15 -9.14
C ASP A 111 -4.53 -4.49 -8.67
N ARG A 112 -5.39 -5.41 -8.22
CA ARG A 112 -5.01 -6.78 -7.86
C ARG A 112 -4.38 -7.50 -9.05
N GLU A 113 -4.98 -7.36 -10.23
CA GLU A 113 -4.46 -7.97 -11.45
C GLU A 113 -3.04 -7.50 -11.76
N ARG A 114 -2.78 -6.19 -11.61
CA ARG A 114 -1.45 -5.62 -11.82
C ARG A 114 -0.42 -6.18 -10.84
N ILE A 115 -0.81 -6.39 -9.59
CA ILE A 115 0.07 -7.02 -8.59
C ILE A 115 0.39 -8.46 -9.01
N VAL A 116 -0.63 -9.27 -9.33
CA VAL A 116 -0.45 -10.66 -9.76
C VAL A 116 0.47 -10.73 -10.98
N ARG A 117 0.18 -9.94 -12.03
CA ARG A 117 1.02 -9.88 -13.24
C ARG A 117 2.45 -9.44 -12.95
N SER A 118 2.66 -8.50 -12.02
CA SER A 118 4.00 -8.05 -11.66
C SER A 118 4.81 -9.12 -10.92
N LEU A 119 4.17 -10.15 -10.37
CA LEU A 119 4.80 -11.25 -9.67
C LEU A 119 4.91 -12.52 -10.53
N GLN A 120 4.29 -12.56 -11.70
CA GLN A 120 4.40 -13.66 -12.65
C GLN A 120 5.87 -13.88 -13.04
N GLY A 121 6.33 -15.13 -12.98
CA GLY A 121 7.72 -15.53 -13.26
C GLY A 121 8.70 -15.50 -12.07
N ASP A 122 8.44 -14.68 -11.04
CA ASP A 122 9.34 -14.55 -9.88
C ASP A 122 8.74 -15.07 -8.57
N ILE A 123 7.42 -15.28 -8.52
CA ILE A 123 6.72 -15.71 -7.29
C ILE A 123 7.26 -17.03 -6.73
N MET A 124 7.60 -17.99 -7.61
CA MET A 124 8.09 -19.32 -7.22
C MET A 124 9.48 -19.25 -6.59
N LYS A 125 10.34 -18.34 -7.06
CA LYS A 125 11.69 -18.13 -6.52
C LYS A 125 11.67 -17.62 -5.08
N HIS A 126 10.55 -17.05 -4.64
CA HIS A 126 10.43 -16.40 -3.34
C HIS A 126 9.35 -17.04 -2.45
N ILE A 127 8.78 -18.18 -2.85
CA ILE A 127 7.68 -18.85 -2.13
C ILE A 127 8.04 -19.24 -0.68
N TYR A 128 9.33 -19.42 -0.37
CA TYR A 128 9.79 -19.71 0.99
C TYR A 128 9.73 -18.49 1.94
N ARG A 129 9.40 -17.29 1.44
CA ARG A 129 9.24 -16.10 2.27
C ARG A 129 7.78 -15.99 2.74
N LYS A 130 7.59 -15.82 4.05
CA LYS A 130 6.26 -15.62 4.67
C LYS A 130 5.42 -14.53 3.99
N ALA A 131 6.05 -13.40 3.63
CA ALA A 131 5.40 -12.30 2.93
C ALA A 131 4.80 -12.73 1.58
N ILE A 132 5.52 -13.54 0.81
CA ILE A 132 5.05 -14.05 -0.49
C ILE A 132 3.89 -15.01 -0.30
N CYS A 133 3.96 -15.92 0.67
CA CYS A 133 2.85 -16.81 0.99
C CYS A 133 1.59 -16.02 1.35
N SER A 134 1.72 -14.97 2.16
CA SER A 134 0.58 -14.14 2.55
C SER A 134 0.00 -13.38 1.36
N ILE A 135 0.85 -12.82 0.50
CA ILE A 135 0.41 -12.16 -0.74
C ILE A 135 -0.31 -13.14 -1.68
N ILE A 136 0.21 -14.36 -1.86
CA ILE A 136 -0.45 -15.42 -2.63
C ILE A 136 -1.83 -15.74 -2.03
N GLU A 137 -1.91 -15.92 -0.72
CA GLU A 137 -3.15 -16.18 -0.01
C GLU A 137 -4.17 -15.05 -0.25
N LYS A 138 -3.75 -13.78 -0.12
CA LYS A 138 -4.62 -12.62 -0.41
C LYS A 138 -5.05 -12.59 -1.87
N CYS A 139 -4.17 -12.89 -2.82
CA CYS A 139 -4.54 -13.04 -4.23
C CYS A 139 -5.59 -14.15 -4.43
N LEU A 140 -5.48 -15.28 -3.72
CA LEU A 140 -6.45 -16.38 -3.80
C LEU A 140 -7.78 -16.05 -3.11
N ILE A 141 -7.79 -15.22 -2.08
CA ILE A 141 -9.02 -14.78 -1.40
C ILE A 141 -9.74 -13.71 -2.23
N PHE A 142 -9.02 -12.66 -2.64
CA PHE A 142 -9.60 -11.44 -3.22
C PHE A 142 -9.52 -11.36 -4.75
N GLY A 143 -8.77 -12.25 -5.40
CA GLY A 143 -8.65 -12.28 -6.87
C GLY A 143 -9.89 -12.82 -7.57
N THR A 144 -10.02 -12.53 -8.86
CA THR A 144 -11.05 -13.12 -9.72
C THR A 144 -10.73 -14.59 -10.04
N THR A 145 -11.70 -15.35 -10.55
CA THR A 145 -11.49 -16.76 -10.93
C THR A 145 -10.34 -16.91 -11.93
N GLU A 146 -10.24 -16.02 -12.91
CA GLU A 146 -9.18 -16.01 -13.92
C GLU A 146 -7.80 -15.77 -13.30
N GLN A 147 -7.72 -14.84 -12.34
CA GLN A 147 -6.48 -14.53 -11.61
C GLN A 147 -6.03 -15.70 -10.75
N LYS A 148 -6.97 -16.38 -10.08
CA LYS A 148 -6.69 -17.58 -9.28
C LYS A 148 -6.16 -18.71 -10.16
N ASN A 149 -6.81 -18.97 -11.28
CA ASN A 149 -6.38 -20.01 -12.22
C ASN A 149 -4.98 -19.72 -12.76
N ALA A 150 -4.70 -18.48 -13.18
CA ALA A 150 -3.37 -18.10 -13.67
C ALA A 150 -2.27 -18.29 -12.60
N LEU A 151 -2.59 -18.03 -11.33
CA LEU A 151 -1.65 -18.23 -10.22
C LEU A 151 -1.46 -19.72 -9.90
N ILE A 152 -2.53 -20.52 -9.94
CA ILE A 152 -2.47 -21.98 -9.74
C ILE A 152 -1.68 -22.63 -10.86
N ASP A 153 -1.93 -22.28 -12.12
CA ASP A 153 -1.22 -22.81 -13.28
C ASP A 153 0.29 -22.55 -13.15
N GLN A 154 0.67 -21.37 -12.64
CA GLN A 154 2.07 -21.02 -12.41
C GLN A 154 2.72 -21.85 -11.31
N VAL A 155 2.00 -22.18 -10.23
CA VAL A 155 2.51 -23.03 -9.14
C VAL A 155 2.59 -24.50 -9.56
N CYS A 156 1.67 -24.95 -10.41
CA CYS A 156 1.61 -26.35 -10.86
C CYS A 156 2.49 -26.67 -12.08
N ALA A 157 2.99 -25.66 -12.80
CA ALA A 157 3.80 -25.85 -14.00
C ALA A 157 5.32 -26.02 -13.75
N GLU A 158 5.78 -25.91 -12.50
CA GLU A 158 7.15 -26.22 -12.04
C GLU A 158 7.17 -27.47 -11.14
#